data_AF-A0A091S948-F1
#
_entry.id   AF-A0A091S948-F1
#
_cell.length_a   1.000
_cell.length_b   1.000
_cell.length_c   1.000
_cell.angle_alpha   90.00
_cell.angle_beta   90.00
_cell.angle_gamma   90.00
#
_symmetry.space_group_name_H-M   'P 1'
#
loop_
_entity.id
_entity.type
_entity.pdbx_description
1 polymer ?
#
loop_
_entity_poly.entity_id
_entity_poly.type
_entity_poly.pdbx_seq_one_letter_code
_entity_poly.pdbx_strand_id
1 'polypeptide(L)'
;MPGYGDSPPAETVATAQGRVAFLDHVLQELGMQRPVLVSPSMSGRFALPFLLAQGDRLAGFVPIAPVGTKDYAAEQYQQVQTPTLILYGDRDTGLGTQALQSLRHLPKHRVA
;
A
#
# COMPACT_ATOMS: atom_id res chain seq x y z
N MET A 1 -9.20 -7.09 -7.90
CA MET A 1 -9.45 -6.81 -6.45
C MET A 1 -10.78 -7.42 -6.10
N PRO A 2 -10.99 -7.98 -4.91
CA PRO A 2 -12.26 -8.61 -4.56
C PRO A 2 -13.47 -7.70 -4.85
N GLY A 3 -14.43 -8.19 -5.63
CA GLY A 3 -15.63 -7.46 -6.06
C GLY A 3 -15.45 -6.53 -7.26
N TYR A 4 -14.31 -6.55 -7.95
CA TYR A 4 -14.04 -5.73 -9.14
C TYR A 4 -13.52 -6.59 -10.30
N GLY A 5 -13.92 -6.24 -11.53
CA GLY A 5 -13.59 -7.03 -12.72
C GLY A 5 -14.14 -8.45 -12.60
N ASP A 6 -13.32 -9.44 -12.94
CA ASP A 6 -13.70 -10.86 -12.87
C ASP A 6 -13.47 -11.49 -11.48
N SER A 7 -13.13 -10.69 -10.47
CA SER A 7 -12.91 -11.18 -9.10
C SER A 7 -14.22 -11.14 -8.29
N PRO A 8 -14.67 -12.25 -7.69
CA PRO A 8 -15.84 -12.24 -6.82
C PRO A 8 -15.59 -11.38 -5.56
N PRO A 9 -16.66 -10.90 -4.89
CA PRO A 9 -16.53 -10.29 -3.57
C PRO A 9 -15.90 -11.26 -2.57
N ALA A 10 -15.17 -10.74 -1.60
CA ALA A 10 -14.62 -11.52 -0.49
C ALA A 10 -14.88 -10.79 0.83
N GLU A 11 -15.67 -11.40 1.72
CA GLU A 11 -15.95 -10.81 3.04
C GLU A 11 -14.70 -10.72 3.91
N THR A 12 -13.74 -11.62 3.66
CA THR A 12 -12.46 -11.66 4.36
C THR A 12 -11.69 -10.37 4.25
N VAL A 13 -11.92 -9.51 3.25
CA VAL A 13 -11.20 -8.24 3.07
C VAL A 13 -11.89 -7.02 3.71
N ALA A 14 -12.94 -7.25 4.50
CA ALA A 14 -13.63 -6.18 5.25
C ALA A 14 -12.73 -5.52 6.30
N THR A 15 -11.84 -6.28 6.94
CA THR A 15 -10.92 -5.78 7.98
C THR A 15 -9.52 -5.50 7.44
N ALA A 16 -8.73 -4.69 8.17
CA ALA A 16 -7.34 -4.43 7.79
C ALA A 16 -6.51 -5.72 7.80
N GLN A 17 -6.62 -6.54 8.86
CA GLN A 17 -5.93 -7.84 8.94
C GLN A 17 -6.34 -8.77 7.77
N GLY A 18 -7.61 -8.76 7.42
CA GLY A 18 -8.13 -9.52 6.29
C GLY A 18 -7.52 -9.12 4.95
N ARG A 19 -7.32 -7.82 4.73
CA ARG A 19 -6.61 -7.29 3.54
C ARG A 19 -5.13 -7.67 3.51
N VAL A 20 -4.47 -7.70 4.68
CA VAL A 20 -3.09 -8.20 4.79
C VAL A 20 -3.03 -9.67 4.41
N ALA A 21 -3.87 -10.52 5.01
CA ALA A 21 -3.92 -11.96 4.74
C ALA A 21 -4.23 -12.25 3.26
N PHE A 22 -5.13 -11.48 2.65
CA PHE A 22 -5.44 -11.61 1.23
C PHE A 22 -4.22 -11.33 0.34
N LEU A 23 -3.52 -10.21 0.55
CA LEU A 23 -2.31 -9.92 -0.24
C LEU A 23 -1.21 -10.94 0.04
N ASP A 24 -1.05 -11.36 1.30
CA ASP A 24 -0.07 -12.38 1.70
C ASP A 24 -0.28 -13.68 0.91
N HIS A 25 -1.53 -14.15 0.85
CA HIS A 25 -1.97 -15.33 0.11
C HIS A 25 -1.75 -15.18 -1.40
N VAL A 26 -2.11 -14.03 -2.00
CA VAL A 26 -1.85 -13.77 -3.42
C VAL A 26 -0.35 -13.89 -3.75
N LEU A 27 0.53 -13.35 -2.90
CA LEU A 27 1.97 -13.48 -3.12
C LEU A 27 2.44 -14.94 -3.04
N GLN A 28 1.87 -15.73 -2.12
CA GLN A 28 2.19 -17.15 -1.97
C GLN A 28 1.73 -17.97 -3.18
N GLU A 29 0.46 -17.83 -3.60
CA GLU A 29 -0.12 -18.58 -4.73
C GLU A 29 0.58 -18.27 -6.05
N LEU A 30 1.05 -17.03 -6.22
CA LEU A 30 1.81 -16.63 -7.40
C LEU A 30 3.32 -16.95 -7.29
N GLY A 31 3.77 -17.58 -6.20
CA GLY A 31 5.18 -17.92 -5.99
C GLY A 31 6.11 -16.71 -5.92
N MET A 32 5.60 -15.53 -5.54
CA MET A 32 6.36 -14.29 -5.54
C MET A 32 7.26 -14.19 -4.31
N GLN A 33 8.56 -14.01 -4.56
CA GLN A 33 9.55 -13.77 -3.51
C GLN A 33 9.95 -12.30 -3.50
N ARG A 34 9.60 -11.60 -2.42
CA ARG A 34 9.93 -10.18 -2.19
C ARG A 34 9.66 -9.26 -3.40
N PRO A 35 8.42 -9.19 -3.91
CA PRO A 35 8.11 -8.35 -5.05
C PRO A 35 8.23 -6.85 -4.70
N VAL A 36 8.27 -6.01 -5.74
CA VAL A 36 7.95 -4.59 -5.62
C VAL A 36 6.44 -4.44 -5.73
N LEU A 37 5.79 -3.88 -4.70
CA LEU A 37 4.35 -3.66 -4.69
C LEU A 37 4.01 -2.28 -5.28
N VAL A 38 3.31 -2.26 -6.40
CA VAL A 38 2.83 -1.04 -7.05
C VAL A 38 1.35 -0.83 -6.70
N SER A 39 1.01 0.32 -6.12
CA SER A 39 -0.33 0.55 -5.57
C SER A 39 -0.90 1.93 -5.95
N PRO A 40 -1.67 2.00 -7.05
CA PRO A 40 -2.39 3.22 -7.40
C PRO A 40 -3.72 3.35 -6.64
N SER A 41 -4.03 4.55 -6.18
CA SER A 41 -5.36 4.98 -5.72
C SER A 41 -6.02 3.99 -4.74
N MET A 42 -7.15 3.40 -5.11
CA MET A 42 -7.97 2.55 -4.25
C MET A 42 -7.23 1.33 -3.69
N SER A 43 -6.22 0.82 -4.39
CA SER A 43 -5.42 -0.32 -3.91
C SER A 43 -4.66 -0.01 -2.61
N GLY A 44 -4.51 1.27 -2.25
CA GLY A 44 -3.94 1.71 -0.98
C GLY A 44 -4.64 1.11 0.25
N ARG A 45 -5.94 0.83 0.16
CA ARG A 45 -6.70 0.16 1.25
C ARG A 45 -6.11 -1.21 1.63
N PHE A 46 -5.43 -1.87 0.69
CA PHE A 46 -4.81 -3.17 0.88
C PHE A 46 -3.31 -3.04 1.07
N ALA A 47 -2.66 -2.22 0.24
CA ALA A 47 -1.22 -2.07 0.26
C ALA A 47 -0.69 -1.42 1.55
N LEU A 48 -1.37 -0.42 2.10
CA LEU A 48 -0.92 0.26 3.33
C LEU A 48 -0.91 -0.64 4.57
N PRO A 49 -2.00 -1.36 4.92
CA PRO A 49 -1.94 -2.29 6.05
C PRO A 49 -0.91 -3.41 5.81
N PHE A 50 -0.75 -3.87 4.56
CA PHE A 50 0.26 -4.87 4.23
C PHE A 50 1.69 -4.34 4.40
N LEU A 51 1.97 -3.12 3.93
CA LEU A 51 3.26 -2.45 4.11
C LEU A 51 3.62 -2.30 5.58
N LEU A 52 2.65 -1.90 6.41
CA LEU A 52 2.84 -1.67 7.85
C LEU A 52 3.02 -2.99 8.63
N ALA A 53 2.32 -4.05 8.24
CA ALA A 53 2.36 -5.33 8.94
C ALA A 53 3.46 -6.29 8.44
N GLN A 54 3.77 -6.25 7.15
CA GLN A 54 4.59 -7.24 6.44
C GLN A 54 5.49 -6.60 5.36
N GLY A 55 5.95 -5.36 5.59
CA GLY A 55 6.79 -4.64 4.63
C GLY A 55 8.13 -5.32 4.32
N ASP A 56 8.62 -6.20 5.20
CA ASP A 56 9.79 -7.06 5.01
C ASP A 56 9.60 -8.11 3.89
N ARG A 57 8.33 -8.49 3.61
CA ARG A 57 7.96 -9.32 2.45
C ARG A 57 8.06 -8.58 1.12
N LEU A 58 8.44 -7.30 1.09
CA LEU A 58 8.59 -6.50 -0.12
C LEU A 58 10.06 -6.15 -0.39
N ALA A 59 10.45 -6.12 -1.66
CA ALA A 59 11.72 -5.50 -2.08
C ALA A 59 11.60 -3.98 -2.22
N GLY A 60 10.38 -3.48 -2.45
CA GLY A 60 10.09 -2.07 -2.57
C GLY A 60 8.60 -1.78 -2.65
N PHE A 61 8.24 -0.51 -2.53
CA PHE A 61 6.86 -0.04 -2.59
C PHE A 61 6.75 1.19 -3.51
N VAL A 62 5.80 1.18 -4.44
CA VAL A 62 5.54 2.30 -5.35
C VAL A 62 4.06 2.71 -5.22
N PRO A 63 3.73 3.58 -4.25
CA PRO A 63 2.40 4.17 -4.13
C PRO A 63 2.19 5.25 -5.18
N ILE A 64 1.03 5.21 -5.87
CA ILE A 64 0.59 6.30 -6.77
C ILE A 64 -0.70 6.89 -6.25
N ALA A 65 -0.61 8.02 -5.55
CA ALA A 65 -1.74 8.68 -4.87
C ALA A 65 -2.70 7.68 -4.16
N PRO A 66 -2.24 6.80 -3.25
CA PRO A 66 -3.10 5.81 -2.61
C PRO A 66 -4.12 6.44 -1.66
N VAL A 67 -5.30 5.82 -1.55
CA VAL A 67 -6.29 6.13 -0.49
C VAL A 67 -5.91 5.45 0.83
N GLY A 68 -6.47 5.95 1.94
CA GLY A 68 -6.29 5.37 3.28
C GLY A 68 -5.00 5.78 4.00
N THR A 69 -4.22 6.70 3.43
CA THR A 69 -2.94 7.13 4.03
C THR A 69 -3.09 7.88 5.36
N LYS A 70 -4.23 8.53 5.58
CA LYS A 70 -4.55 9.24 6.83
C LYS A 70 -5.02 8.32 7.95
N ASP A 71 -5.26 7.04 7.67
CA ASP A 71 -5.78 6.08 8.65
C ASP A 71 -4.68 5.60 9.63
N TYR A 72 -3.43 6.02 9.39
CA TYR A 72 -2.26 5.60 10.15
C TYR A 72 -1.45 6.80 10.64
N ALA A 73 -0.93 6.67 11.87
CA ALA A 73 -0.09 7.69 12.49
C ALA A 73 1.31 7.73 11.87
N ALA A 74 2.00 8.87 12.01
CA ALA A 74 3.34 9.06 11.48
C ALA A 74 4.34 8.03 12.05
N GLU A 75 4.20 7.69 13.33
CA GLU A 75 5.05 6.74 14.06
C GLU A 75 4.97 5.34 13.44
N GLN A 76 3.81 4.96 12.92
CA GLN A 76 3.62 3.66 12.24
C GLN A 76 4.39 3.63 10.92
N TYR A 77 4.33 4.71 10.13
CA TYR A 77 5.12 4.83 8.90
C TYR A 77 6.62 4.83 9.17
N GLN A 78 7.07 5.45 10.28
CA GLN A 78 8.48 5.53 10.64
C GLN A 78 9.11 4.15 10.92
N GLN A 79 8.32 3.13 11.30
CA GLN A 79 8.81 1.77 11.51
C GLN A 79 9.11 1.02 10.19
N VAL A 80 8.53 1.46 9.07
CA VAL A 80 8.64 0.77 7.78
C VAL A 80 10.05 0.87 7.22
N GLN A 81 10.67 -0.28 6.90
CA GLN A 81 12.02 -0.33 6.33
C GLN A 81 12.05 -0.53 4.81
N THR A 82 10.89 -0.72 4.17
CA THR A 82 10.74 -0.97 2.74
C THR A 82 11.12 0.28 1.93
N PRO A 83 12.07 0.18 0.98
CA PRO A 83 12.37 1.27 0.06
C PRO A 83 11.12 1.71 -0.70
N THR A 84 10.83 3.01 -0.73
CA THR A 84 9.58 3.52 -1.31
C THR A 84 9.82 4.61 -2.35
N LEU A 85 9.18 4.51 -3.51
CA LEU A 85 9.11 5.56 -4.52
C LEU A 85 7.67 6.12 -4.56
N ILE A 86 7.47 7.30 -4.00
CA ILE A 86 6.17 7.98 -3.96
C ILE A 86 5.96 8.71 -5.28
N LEU A 87 4.88 8.37 -5.99
CA LEU A 87 4.45 9.03 -7.21
C LEU A 87 3.09 9.71 -6.99
N TYR A 88 2.92 10.91 -7.54
CA TYR A 88 1.63 11.60 -7.59
C TYR A 88 1.60 12.60 -8.75
N GLY A 89 0.39 12.94 -9.21
CA GLY A 89 0.23 14.00 -10.21
C GLY A 89 0.25 15.38 -9.55
N ASP A 90 0.95 16.34 -10.16
CA ASP A 90 0.96 17.75 -9.75
C ASP A 90 -0.45 18.38 -9.74
N ARG A 91 -1.34 17.88 -10.61
CA ARG A 91 -2.75 18.27 -10.68
C ARG A 91 -3.68 17.46 -9.78
N ASP A 92 -3.19 16.43 -9.09
CA ASP A 92 -3.94 15.69 -8.07
C ASP A 92 -3.79 16.40 -6.71
N THR A 93 -4.45 17.56 -6.61
CA THR A 93 -4.40 18.44 -5.44
C THR A 93 -5.19 17.91 -4.24
N GLY A 94 -5.99 16.86 -4.45
CA GLY A 94 -6.71 16.17 -3.39
C GLY A 94 -5.93 14.99 -2.85
N LEU A 95 -6.06 13.85 -3.53
CA LEU A 95 -5.56 12.57 -3.05
C LEU A 95 -4.03 12.52 -3.10
N GLY A 96 -3.43 13.03 -4.17
CA GLY A 96 -1.98 13.06 -4.36
C GLY A 96 -1.26 13.83 -3.25
N THR A 97 -1.70 15.06 -2.98
CA THR A 97 -1.11 15.91 -1.93
C THR A 97 -1.32 15.31 -0.53
N GLN A 98 -2.52 14.77 -0.27
CA GLN A 98 -2.80 14.06 0.99
C GLN A 98 -1.91 12.83 1.17
N ALA A 99 -1.75 12.01 0.13
CA ALA A 99 -0.93 10.81 0.19
C ALA A 99 0.53 11.17 0.47
N LEU A 100 1.07 12.20 -0.19
CA LEU A 100 2.42 12.69 0.03
C LEU A 100 2.64 13.14 1.49
N GLN A 101 1.69 13.87 2.08
CA GLN A 101 1.80 14.36 3.47
C GLN A 101 1.97 13.24 4.49
N SER A 102 1.31 12.11 4.29
CA SER A 102 1.45 10.92 5.15
C SER A 102 2.69 10.10 4.79
N LEU A 103 2.89 9.81 3.50
CA LEU A 103 3.92 8.87 3.06
C LEU A 103 5.34 9.40 3.20
N ARG A 104 5.54 10.73 3.27
CA ARG A 104 6.85 11.32 3.58
C ARG A 104 7.41 10.93 4.96
N HIS A 105 6.59 10.35 5.83
CA HIS A 105 7.06 9.80 7.12
C HIS A 105 7.79 8.46 6.97
N LEU A 106 7.72 7.79 5.82
CA LEU A 106 8.49 6.58 5.53
C LEU A 106 9.99 6.93 5.50
N PRO A 107 10.87 6.25 6.24
CA PRO A 107 12.27 6.67 6.39
C PRO A 107 13.10 6.52 5.11
N LYS A 108 12.74 5.59 4.21
CA LYS A 108 13.48 5.30 2.97
C LYS A 108 12.67 5.66 1.72
N HIS A 109 12.10 6.86 1.71
CA HIS A 109 11.31 7.34 0.59
C HIS A 109 12.11 8.18 -0.40
N ARG A 110 11.67 8.16 -1.66
CA ARG A 110 11.94 9.18 -2.67
C ARG A 110 10.62 9.65 -3.25
N VAL A 111 10.60 10.88 -3.73
CA VAL A 111 9.44 11.48 -4.41
C VAL A 111 9.83 11.74 -5.85
N ALA A 112 8.97 11.36 -6.80
CA ALA A 112 9.15 11.63 -8.22
C ALA A 112 7.85 12.09 -8.87
#